data_AF-A0A0F4IX43-F1
#
_entry.id   AF-A0A0F4IX43-F1
#
_cell.length_a   1.000
_cell.length_b   1.000
_cell.length_c   1.000
_cell.angle_alpha   90.00
_cell.angle_beta   90.00
_cell.angle_gamma   90.00
#
_symmetry.space_group_name_H-M   'P 1'
#
loop_
_entity.id
_entity.type
_entity.pdbx_description
1 polymer ?
#
loop_
_entity_poly.entity_id
_entity_poly.type
_entity_poly.pdbx_seq_one_letter_code
_entity_poly.pdbx_strand_id
1 'polypeptide(L)'
;MSLDDLTDARTRDAESAAEPGPDGPAESGPATPADTARAPMTGGAGGGAAGWAALRPLLLRMHFYAGLLIAPVLFLAAATGLLYAGSWQAERILYSHELTVDRVGEASVPLGTQVKAAKAAEPQGKVVGVWPAPEADATTRVIMEEPGLEEGKTLTVFVDPYTAEVRGRLTTSGDALPLRAWLSEFHASLQLGEFGRNYSELAASWLWVVTLGGLALWIGRRRTRKALLVVPDRRATGRRKTLSWHGSIGLWAAVGLVGLSATGLTWSKYAGENIGQLQDRLGGATPSVAAQLTPGAAAADGGGEHAGHVMPDGTEMTMPMPATDIGIDKAVAAARAAGVTESLRVTLPAKGKGYVVKEADKTLPVHLDSVAVDPADGRIMDELRFADYPLLAQLTRFGIDLHMGLTFGIANQIALAALAVAVMFLIVWGYRMWWMRRPTKDRALSVGRAQPRGAWRRLPVTVLLPFACVTAVVGWFVPLLGISLLAFLVLDVALGFAARRRAPKAA
;
A
#
# COMPACT_ATOMS: atom_id res chain seq x y z
N MET A 1 40.43 -20.32 -14.83
CA MET A 1 41.46 -21.38 -14.94
C MET A 1 42.38 -21.24 -13.74
N SER A 2 42.95 -22.33 -13.21
CA SER A 2 43.34 -22.44 -11.79
C SER A 2 44.79 -22.87 -11.62
N LEU A 3 45.38 -22.55 -10.45
CA LEU A 3 46.64 -23.11 -9.91
C LEU A 3 47.90 -22.67 -10.73
N ASP A 4 49.10 -22.48 -10.18
CA ASP A 4 49.67 -22.60 -8.82
C ASP A 4 50.73 -21.48 -8.63
N ASP A 5 51.06 -21.12 -7.38
CA ASP A 5 52.48 -21.00 -7.00
C ASP A 5 52.69 -21.00 -5.47
N LEU A 6 53.78 -21.64 -5.02
CA LEU A 6 54.10 -21.95 -3.62
C LEU A 6 55.61 -21.77 -3.38
N THR A 7 56.00 -21.10 -2.28
CA THR A 7 57.35 -21.10 -1.65
C THR A 7 57.27 -20.25 -0.35
N ASP A 8 57.95 -20.52 0.77
CA ASP A 8 58.84 -21.65 1.14
C ASP A 8 58.91 -21.87 2.69
N ALA A 9 59.77 -22.81 3.13
CA ALA A 9 60.14 -23.34 4.46
C ALA A 9 60.23 -22.35 5.67
N ARG A 10 59.99 -22.73 6.96
CA ARG A 10 60.72 -23.68 7.87
C ARG A 10 62.23 -23.32 8.01
N THR A 11 62.91 -23.30 9.17
CA THR A 11 62.68 -23.97 10.49
C THR A 11 63.37 -23.23 11.68
N ARG A 12 63.21 -23.78 12.90
CA ARG A 12 63.72 -23.37 14.24
C ARG A 12 65.25 -23.28 14.39
N ASP A 13 65.70 -22.61 15.47
CA ASP A 13 66.71 -23.14 16.44
C ASP A 13 66.75 -22.31 17.76
N ALA A 14 67.64 -22.66 18.69
CA ALA A 14 67.75 -22.17 20.09
C ALA A 14 69.24 -22.07 20.54
N GLU A 15 69.67 -21.80 21.79
CA GLU A 15 69.02 -21.69 23.11
C GLU A 15 69.91 -20.91 24.13
N SER A 16 69.31 -20.51 25.28
CA SER A 16 69.94 -20.40 26.62
C SER A 16 70.82 -19.19 27.03
N ALA A 17 70.79 -18.95 28.35
CA ALA A 17 71.66 -18.20 29.27
C ALA A 17 71.30 -16.73 29.61
N ALA A 18 71.44 -16.20 30.83
CA ALA A 18 71.56 -16.68 32.22
C ALA A 18 71.61 -15.41 33.12
N GLU A 19 71.12 -15.48 34.36
CA GLU A 19 71.11 -14.39 35.37
C GLU A 19 72.39 -14.41 36.26
N PRO A 20 72.76 -13.37 37.09
CA PRO A 20 72.02 -12.93 38.29
C PRO A 20 72.15 -11.42 38.73
N GLY A 21 71.58 -11.06 39.91
CA GLY A 21 71.46 -9.70 40.52
C GLY A 21 72.71 -9.09 41.19
N PRO A 22 72.67 -8.28 42.30
CA PRO A 22 71.61 -8.13 43.34
C PRO A 22 71.38 -6.68 43.91
N ASP A 23 70.84 -6.59 45.15
CA ASP A 23 70.91 -5.51 46.18
C ASP A 23 69.87 -4.36 46.33
N GLY A 24 69.38 -4.18 47.58
CA GLY A 24 69.14 -2.84 48.18
C GLY A 24 67.73 -2.49 48.71
N PRO A 25 67.52 -2.12 50.01
CA PRO A 25 66.17 -2.02 50.63
C PRO A 25 65.78 -0.67 51.29
N ALA A 26 64.50 -0.60 51.77
CA ALA A 26 63.92 0.32 52.78
C ALA A 26 63.73 1.82 52.38
N GLU A 27 62.91 2.69 53.03
CA GLU A 27 62.24 2.64 54.34
C GLU A 27 60.97 3.57 54.43
N SER A 28 60.26 3.52 55.57
CA SER A 28 59.05 4.21 56.12
C SER A 28 58.53 5.61 55.67
N GLY A 29 57.23 5.89 55.97
CA GLY A 29 56.54 7.21 55.87
C GLY A 29 56.67 8.09 57.14
N PRO A 30 55.67 8.90 57.62
CA PRO A 30 54.29 9.17 57.13
C PRO A 30 53.88 10.68 57.09
N ALA A 31 52.65 11.02 56.61
CA ALA A 31 51.77 12.11 57.13
C ALA A 31 50.50 12.36 56.25
N THR A 32 49.40 12.79 56.89
CA THR A 32 48.18 13.44 56.31
C THR A 32 47.76 14.55 57.30
N PRO A 33 46.99 15.62 56.94
CA PRO A 33 45.63 15.55 56.38
C PRO A 33 45.25 16.72 55.42
N ALA A 34 43.93 16.99 55.27
CA ALA A 34 43.24 18.01 54.45
C ALA A 34 43.13 17.68 52.94
N ASP A 35 42.05 17.05 52.47
CA ASP A 35 40.67 17.55 52.31
C ASP A 35 40.49 18.53 51.14
N THR A 36 39.90 18.01 50.05
CA THR A 36 38.98 18.77 49.21
C THR A 36 38.08 17.78 48.47
N ALA A 37 36.78 17.83 48.77
CA ALA A 37 35.80 16.91 48.21
C ALA A 37 35.73 16.95 46.67
N ARG A 38 35.94 15.79 46.02
CA ARG A 38 35.50 15.56 44.64
C ARG A 38 34.39 14.51 44.63
N ALA A 39 33.15 14.97 44.67
CA ALA A 39 32.00 14.11 44.44
C ALA A 39 32.10 13.47 43.04
N PRO A 40 31.79 12.17 42.87
CA PRO A 40 31.78 11.56 41.55
C PRO A 40 30.60 12.13 40.75
N MET A 41 30.90 12.96 39.75
CA MET A 41 29.91 13.42 38.77
C MET A 41 29.38 12.22 37.98
N THR A 42 28.21 11.70 38.35
CA THR A 42 27.51 10.61 37.67
C THR A 42 26.85 11.09 36.38
N GLY A 43 27.67 11.54 35.44
CA GLY A 43 27.27 12.07 34.14
C GLY A 43 26.64 11.03 33.21
N GLY A 44 25.31 10.93 33.23
CA GLY A 44 24.50 10.91 32.02
C GLY A 44 24.83 9.95 30.86
N ALA A 45 25.01 8.64 31.09
CA ALA A 45 25.11 7.64 30.01
C ALA A 45 24.06 6.49 30.07
N GLY A 46 23.12 6.52 31.02
CA GLY A 46 22.20 5.40 31.29
C GLY A 46 20.86 5.39 30.53
N GLY A 47 20.37 6.54 30.07
CA GLY A 47 18.97 6.72 29.66
C GLY A 47 18.51 5.80 28.51
N GLY A 48 19.25 5.76 27.40
CA GLY A 48 18.87 4.97 26.22
C GLY A 48 18.88 3.45 26.45
N ALA A 49 19.78 2.96 27.30
CA ALA A 49 19.85 1.53 27.63
C ALA A 49 18.68 1.10 28.54
N ALA A 50 18.34 1.92 29.53
CA ALA A 50 17.19 1.70 30.41
C ALA A 50 15.85 1.76 29.63
N GLY A 51 15.68 2.76 28.76
CA GLY A 51 14.49 2.90 27.91
C GLY A 51 14.28 1.69 26.98
N TRP A 52 15.34 1.23 26.30
CA TRP A 52 15.24 0.04 25.44
C TRP A 52 14.90 -1.23 26.23
N ALA A 53 15.41 -1.40 27.45
CA ALA A 53 15.09 -2.54 28.31
C ALA A 53 13.60 -2.56 28.72
N ALA A 54 12.98 -1.39 28.92
CA ALA A 54 11.56 -1.25 29.21
C ALA A 54 10.67 -1.42 27.97
N LEU A 55 11.07 -0.88 26.81
CA LEU A 55 10.28 -0.87 25.57
C LEU A 55 10.32 -2.22 24.83
N ARG A 56 11.46 -2.92 24.84
CA ARG A 56 11.66 -4.18 24.07
C ARG A 56 10.60 -5.27 24.34
N PRO A 57 10.16 -5.55 25.59
CA PRO A 57 9.09 -6.54 25.84
C PRO A 57 7.74 -6.11 25.26
N LEU A 58 7.44 -4.81 25.20
CA LEU A 58 6.21 -4.28 24.60
C LEU A 58 6.22 -4.46 23.08
N LEU A 59 7.30 -4.03 22.41
CA LEU A 59 7.46 -4.22 20.96
C LEU A 59 7.41 -5.71 20.57
N LEU A 60 8.08 -6.58 21.35
CA LEU A 60 8.10 -8.02 21.11
C LEU A 60 6.71 -8.67 21.31
N ARG A 61 5.89 -8.13 22.22
CA ARG A 61 4.47 -8.51 22.36
C ARG A 61 3.66 -8.05 21.17
N MET A 62 3.77 -6.77 20.81
CA MET A 62 2.96 -6.17 19.76
C MET A 62 3.22 -6.84 18.41
N HIS A 63 4.49 -6.89 18.00
CA HIS A 63 4.91 -7.55 16.75
C HIS A 63 4.51 -9.03 16.71
N PHE A 64 4.51 -9.75 17.84
CA PHE A 64 4.09 -11.15 17.89
C PHE A 64 2.57 -11.33 17.81
N TYR A 65 1.79 -10.62 18.66
CA TYR A 65 0.34 -10.83 18.74
C TYR A 65 -0.41 -10.16 17.58
N ALA A 66 -0.09 -8.92 17.22
CA ALA A 66 -0.66 -8.28 16.04
C ALA A 66 -0.21 -9.00 14.76
N GLY A 67 1.07 -9.40 14.68
CA GLY A 67 1.58 -10.22 13.58
C GLY A 67 0.84 -11.56 13.45
N LEU A 68 0.53 -12.24 14.55
CA LEU A 68 -0.26 -13.49 14.54
C LEU A 68 -1.71 -13.28 14.08
N LEU A 69 -2.32 -12.15 14.47
CA LEU A 69 -3.69 -11.78 14.09
C LEU A 69 -3.80 -11.48 12.59
N ILE A 70 -2.93 -10.63 12.05
CA ILE A 70 -3.07 -10.10 10.69
C ILE A 70 -2.37 -10.96 9.62
N ALA A 71 -1.46 -11.86 10.01
CA ALA A 71 -0.68 -12.66 9.07
C ALA A 71 -1.50 -13.49 8.07
N PRO A 72 -2.67 -14.08 8.39
CA PRO A 72 -3.47 -14.79 7.39
C PRO A 72 -3.94 -13.85 6.28
N VAL A 73 -4.44 -12.66 6.65
CA VAL A 73 -4.91 -11.65 5.70
C VAL A 73 -3.74 -11.09 4.90
N LEU A 74 -2.63 -10.71 5.55
CA LEU A 74 -1.45 -10.22 4.84
C LEU A 74 -0.84 -11.26 3.89
N PHE A 75 -0.96 -12.56 4.18
CA PHE A 75 -0.50 -13.60 3.26
C PHE A 75 -1.40 -13.70 2.03
N LEU A 76 -2.72 -13.65 2.20
CA LEU A 76 -3.69 -13.66 1.11
C LEU A 76 -3.63 -12.36 0.27
N ALA A 77 -3.52 -11.21 0.93
CA ALA A 77 -3.31 -9.91 0.29
C ALA A 77 -1.99 -9.87 -0.49
N ALA A 78 -0.88 -10.39 0.07
CA ALA A 78 0.37 -10.49 -0.69
C ALA A 78 0.26 -11.44 -1.89
N ALA A 79 -0.38 -12.60 -1.73
CA ALA A 79 -0.58 -13.55 -2.83
C ALA A 79 -1.47 -12.96 -3.95
N THR A 80 -2.55 -12.27 -3.60
CA THR A 80 -3.45 -11.64 -4.58
C THR A 80 -2.87 -10.35 -5.17
N GLY A 81 -2.09 -9.58 -4.41
CA GLY A 81 -1.34 -8.44 -4.93
C GLY A 81 -0.26 -8.85 -5.93
N LEU A 82 0.40 -10.01 -5.70
CA LEU A 82 1.31 -10.62 -6.66
C LEU A 82 0.59 -11.02 -7.96
N LEU A 83 -0.60 -11.63 -7.86
CA LEU A 83 -1.43 -11.96 -9.02
C LEU A 83 -1.95 -10.71 -9.74
N TYR A 84 -2.36 -9.68 -8.99
CA TYR A 84 -2.82 -8.39 -9.53
C TYR A 84 -1.72 -7.67 -10.29
N ALA A 85 -0.49 -7.65 -9.76
CA ALA A 85 0.67 -7.03 -10.43
C ALA A 85 0.97 -7.66 -11.80
N GLY A 86 0.74 -8.97 -11.96
CA GLY A 86 0.85 -9.68 -13.24
C GLY A 86 -0.46 -9.77 -14.06
N SER A 87 -1.57 -9.24 -13.54
CA SER A 87 -2.87 -9.38 -14.19
C SER A 87 -2.96 -8.59 -15.50
N TRP A 88 -2.27 -7.44 -15.62
CA TRP A 88 -2.21 -6.66 -16.85
C TRP A 88 -1.70 -7.48 -18.06
N GLN A 89 -0.67 -8.31 -17.87
CA GLN A 89 -0.15 -9.19 -18.91
C GLN A 89 -1.04 -10.42 -19.10
N ALA A 90 -1.58 -10.99 -18.02
CA ALA A 90 -2.51 -12.12 -18.12
C ALA A 90 -3.79 -11.74 -18.88
N GLU A 91 -4.30 -10.53 -18.69
CA GLU A 91 -5.45 -9.97 -19.38
C GLU A 91 -5.22 -9.79 -20.88
N ARG A 92 -4.02 -9.32 -21.30
CA ARG A 92 -3.65 -9.23 -22.73
C ARG A 92 -3.64 -10.60 -23.43
N ILE A 93 -3.43 -11.69 -22.68
CA ILE A 93 -3.43 -13.06 -23.22
C ILE A 93 -4.87 -13.63 -23.19
N LEU A 94 -5.55 -13.50 -22.05
CA LEU A 94 -6.87 -14.09 -21.79
C LEU A 94 -7.99 -13.44 -22.60
N TYR A 95 -7.91 -12.12 -22.81
CA TYR A 95 -8.89 -11.32 -23.56
C TYR A 95 -8.29 -10.75 -24.86
N SER A 96 -7.36 -11.49 -25.47
CA SER A 96 -6.64 -11.03 -26.66
C SER A 96 -7.57 -10.72 -27.83
N HIS A 97 -8.62 -11.52 -28.04
CA HIS A 97 -9.62 -11.34 -29.09
C HIS A 97 -10.42 -10.04 -28.93
N GLU A 98 -10.83 -9.73 -27.70
CA GLU A 98 -11.55 -8.49 -27.37
C GLU A 98 -10.64 -7.27 -27.39
N LEU A 99 -9.38 -7.42 -26.95
CA LEU A 99 -8.44 -6.30 -26.80
C LEU A 99 -7.73 -5.90 -28.09
N THR A 100 -7.64 -6.79 -29.08
CA THR A 100 -6.86 -6.55 -30.30
C THR A 100 -7.61 -6.87 -31.59
N VAL A 101 -7.23 -6.17 -32.66
CA VAL A 101 -7.70 -6.42 -34.03
C VAL A 101 -6.83 -7.47 -34.74
N ASP A 102 -7.44 -8.24 -35.63
CA ASP A 102 -6.68 -9.25 -36.41
C ASP A 102 -5.80 -8.59 -37.49
N ARG A 103 -6.12 -7.35 -37.89
CA ARG A 103 -5.36 -6.57 -38.87
C ARG A 103 -5.52 -5.07 -38.64
N VAL A 104 -4.40 -4.38 -38.48
CA VAL A 104 -4.33 -2.90 -38.52
C VAL A 104 -4.73 -2.40 -39.91
N GLY A 105 -5.77 -1.57 -39.99
CA GLY A 105 -6.23 -0.92 -41.22
C GLY A 105 -5.50 0.39 -41.52
N GLU A 106 -5.71 0.94 -42.73
CA GLU A 106 -5.05 2.19 -43.16
C GLU A 106 -5.61 3.44 -42.46
N ALA A 107 -6.91 3.45 -42.16
CA ALA A 107 -7.60 4.53 -41.46
C ALA A 107 -8.73 3.97 -40.60
N SER A 108 -8.88 4.48 -39.38
CA SER A 108 -10.00 4.14 -38.51
C SER A 108 -11.29 4.79 -39.00
N VAL A 109 -12.41 4.09 -38.86
CA VAL A 109 -13.74 4.67 -39.08
C VAL A 109 -14.09 5.66 -37.95
N PRO A 110 -14.97 6.65 -38.17
CA PRO A 110 -15.39 7.60 -37.13
C PRO A 110 -15.86 6.92 -35.84
N LEU A 111 -15.53 7.51 -34.69
CA LEU A 111 -15.94 7.02 -33.37
C LEU A 111 -17.47 6.94 -33.27
N GLY A 112 -18.20 7.88 -33.87
CA GLY A 112 -19.66 7.82 -33.96
C GLY A 112 -20.19 6.59 -34.71
N THR A 113 -19.42 6.01 -35.65
CA THR A 113 -19.76 4.73 -36.31
C THR A 113 -19.48 3.55 -35.38
N GLN A 114 -18.36 3.56 -34.67
CA GLN A 114 -18.00 2.52 -33.70
C GLN A 114 -19.01 2.45 -32.54
N VAL A 115 -19.45 3.60 -32.03
CA VAL A 115 -20.50 3.71 -31.01
C VAL A 115 -21.85 3.18 -31.52
N LYS A 116 -22.21 3.46 -32.79
CA LYS A 116 -23.43 2.90 -33.39
C LYS A 116 -23.37 1.38 -33.51
N ALA A 117 -22.23 0.81 -33.89
CA ALA A 117 -22.05 -0.64 -33.97
C ALA A 117 -22.18 -1.29 -32.59
N ALA A 118 -21.52 -0.74 -31.56
CA ALA A 118 -21.66 -1.19 -30.18
C ALA A 118 -23.13 -1.11 -29.68
N LYS A 119 -23.82 0.01 -29.94
CA LYS A 119 -25.22 0.21 -29.55
C LYS A 119 -26.21 -0.67 -30.32
N ALA A 120 -25.85 -1.12 -31.52
CA ALA A 120 -26.61 -2.12 -32.27
C ALA A 120 -26.43 -3.54 -31.70
N ALA A 121 -25.23 -3.86 -31.21
CA ALA A 121 -24.96 -5.12 -30.51
C ALA A 121 -25.59 -5.16 -29.10
N GLU A 122 -25.65 -4.01 -28.41
CA GLU A 122 -26.28 -3.87 -27.09
C GLU A 122 -27.37 -2.80 -27.05
N PRO A 123 -28.58 -3.09 -27.57
CA PRO A 123 -29.67 -2.12 -27.62
C PRO A 123 -30.12 -1.63 -26.24
N GLN A 124 -29.96 -2.42 -25.18
CA GLN A 124 -30.36 -2.06 -23.81
C GLN A 124 -29.33 -1.16 -23.10
N GLY A 125 -28.05 -1.27 -23.45
CA GLY A 125 -26.97 -0.51 -22.81
C GLY A 125 -27.03 1.00 -23.14
N LYS A 126 -27.03 1.84 -22.12
CA LYS A 126 -26.86 3.30 -22.25
C LYS A 126 -25.38 3.60 -22.33
N VAL A 127 -24.90 4.10 -23.48
CA VAL A 127 -23.50 4.52 -23.63
C VAL A 127 -23.24 5.71 -22.72
N VAL A 128 -22.21 5.62 -21.89
CA VAL A 128 -21.77 6.69 -20.98
C VAL A 128 -20.35 7.17 -21.27
N GLY A 129 -19.54 6.35 -21.93
CA GLY A 129 -18.19 6.75 -22.33
C GLY A 129 -17.64 5.91 -23.48
N VAL A 130 -16.56 6.41 -24.07
CA VAL A 130 -15.83 5.78 -25.17
C VAL A 130 -14.35 6.02 -24.94
N TRP A 131 -13.56 4.95 -24.93
CA TRP A 131 -12.10 5.04 -24.88
C TRP A 131 -11.59 4.58 -26.26
N PRO A 132 -11.20 5.51 -27.15
CA PRO A 132 -10.61 5.18 -28.44
C PRO A 132 -9.42 4.22 -28.28
N ALA A 133 -9.17 3.40 -29.30
CA ALA A 133 -7.99 2.54 -29.35
C ALA A 133 -6.69 3.33 -29.04
N PRO A 134 -5.95 2.99 -27.96
CA PRO A 134 -4.74 3.72 -27.56
C PRO A 134 -3.50 3.31 -28.38
N GLU A 135 -3.49 2.09 -28.91
CA GLU A 135 -2.46 1.51 -29.76
C GLU A 135 -3.10 1.09 -31.10
N ALA A 136 -2.33 1.02 -32.19
CA ALA A 136 -2.88 0.76 -33.54
C ALA A 136 -3.46 -0.65 -33.72
N ASP A 137 -3.03 -1.62 -32.90
CA ASP A 137 -3.56 -2.98 -32.85
C ASP A 137 -4.69 -3.15 -31.81
N ALA A 138 -5.02 -2.12 -31.05
CA ALA A 138 -6.03 -2.19 -29.98
C ALA A 138 -7.45 -1.91 -30.48
N THR A 139 -8.43 -2.39 -29.72
CA THR A 139 -9.86 -2.08 -29.94
C THR A 139 -10.30 -0.82 -29.21
N THR A 140 -11.30 -0.13 -29.77
CA THR A 140 -12.04 0.93 -29.05
C THR A 140 -12.98 0.29 -28.05
N ARG A 141 -13.08 0.88 -26.86
CA ARG A 141 -13.96 0.43 -25.79
C ARG A 141 -15.15 1.37 -25.65
N VAL A 142 -16.36 0.85 -25.86
CA VAL A 142 -17.61 1.59 -25.65
C VAL A 142 -18.18 1.16 -24.30
N ILE A 143 -18.22 2.09 -23.35
CA ILE A 143 -18.62 1.85 -21.97
C ILE A 143 -20.11 2.13 -21.81
N MET A 144 -20.85 1.15 -21.28
CA MET A 144 -22.30 1.22 -21.13
C MET A 144 -22.76 0.91 -19.70
N GLU A 145 -23.77 1.65 -19.25
CA GLU A 145 -24.63 1.27 -18.13
C GLU A 145 -25.75 0.36 -18.66
N GLU A 146 -26.02 -0.75 -17.97
CA GLU A 146 -27.10 -1.68 -18.35
C GLU A 146 -27.89 -2.11 -17.10
N PRO A 147 -29.23 -2.23 -17.17
CA PRO A 147 -30.04 -2.75 -16.07
C PRO A 147 -29.60 -4.16 -15.64
N GLY A 148 -29.47 -4.38 -14.33
CA GLY A 148 -29.12 -5.69 -13.77
C GLY A 148 -27.63 -5.96 -13.56
N LEU A 149 -26.74 -5.03 -13.96
CA LEU A 149 -25.36 -5.03 -13.50
C LEU A 149 -25.27 -4.66 -12.00
N GLU A 150 -24.28 -5.21 -11.31
CA GLU A 150 -23.95 -4.79 -9.93
C GLU A 150 -23.46 -3.34 -9.90
N GLU A 151 -23.69 -2.65 -8.77
CA GLU A 151 -23.28 -1.26 -8.57
C GLU A 151 -21.77 -1.08 -8.81
N GLY A 152 -21.41 -0.05 -9.57
CA GLY A 152 -20.02 0.24 -9.98
C GLY A 152 -19.49 -0.59 -11.14
N LYS A 153 -20.24 -1.58 -11.67
CA LYS A 153 -19.87 -2.31 -12.89
C LYS A 153 -20.53 -1.72 -14.13
N THR A 154 -19.84 -1.84 -15.26
CA THR A 154 -20.30 -1.41 -16.59
C THR A 154 -20.14 -2.55 -17.59
N LEU A 155 -20.92 -2.54 -18.66
CA LEU A 155 -20.65 -3.38 -19.82
C LEU A 155 -19.70 -2.62 -20.75
N THR A 156 -18.52 -3.19 -21.01
CA THR A 156 -17.61 -2.68 -22.04
C THR A 156 -17.78 -3.52 -23.30
N VAL A 157 -18.20 -2.87 -24.39
CA VAL A 157 -18.23 -3.45 -25.74
C VAL A 157 -16.95 -3.07 -26.47
N PHE A 158 -16.25 -4.06 -27.03
CA PHE A 158 -14.99 -3.87 -27.74
C PHE A 158 -15.27 -3.85 -29.23
N VAL A 159 -14.80 -2.80 -29.91
CA VAL A 159 -15.07 -2.54 -31.33
C VAL A 159 -13.76 -2.39 -32.08
N ASP A 160 -13.64 -3.09 -33.20
CA ASP A 160 -12.56 -2.90 -34.17
C ASP A 160 -12.64 -1.48 -34.76
N PRO A 161 -11.64 -0.61 -34.56
CA PRO A 161 -11.69 0.77 -35.04
C PRO A 161 -11.56 0.91 -36.56
N TYR A 162 -11.24 -0.15 -37.30
CA TYR A 162 -11.09 -0.16 -38.76
C TYR A 162 -12.33 -0.72 -39.47
N THR A 163 -12.99 -1.72 -38.89
CA THR A 163 -14.15 -2.40 -39.51
C THR A 163 -15.50 -2.05 -38.87
N ALA A 164 -15.50 -1.45 -37.66
CA ALA A 164 -16.64 -1.34 -36.76
C ALA A 164 -17.24 -2.70 -36.31
N GLU A 165 -16.53 -3.82 -36.48
CA GLU A 165 -16.96 -5.12 -35.99
C GLU A 165 -16.87 -5.18 -34.45
N VAL A 166 -17.88 -5.77 -33.80
CA VAL A 166 -17.85 -5.98 -32.35
C VAL A 166 -17.04 -7.24 -32.04
N ARG A 167 -15.88 -7.05 -31.42
CA ARG A 167 -14.91 -8.09 -31.04
C ARG A 167 -15.27 -8.81 -29.76
N GLY A 168 -16.14 -8.24 -28.94
CA GLY A 168 -16.65 -8.89 -27.74
C GLY A 168 -17.25 -7.91 -26.74
N ARG A 169 -17.62 -8.44 -25.59
CA ARG A 169 -18.29 -7.71 -24.51
C ARG A 169 -17.89 -8.31 -23.17
N LEU A 170 -17.42 -7.47 -22.25
CA LEU A 170 -16.99 -7.88 -20.91
C LEU A 170 -17.59 -6.96 -19.86
N THR A 171 -18.06 -7.52 -18.75
CA THR A 171 -18.41 -6.72 -17.57
C THR A 171 -17.13 -6.23 -16.90
N THR A 172 -16.98 -4.91 -16.80
CA THR A 172 -15.79 -4.22 -16.29
C THR A 172 -16.10 -3.46 -15.00
N SER A 173 -15.08 -3.16 -14.21
CA SER A 173 -15.16 -2.26 -13.06
C SER A 173 -14.14 -1.13 -13.25
N GLY A 174 -14.62 0.05 -13.63
CA GLY A 174 -13.75 1.10 -14.17
C GLY A 174 -12.92 0.56 -15.34
N ASP A 175 -11.59 0.72 -15.27
CA ASP A 175 -10.67 0.19 -16.30
C ASP A 175 -10.25 -1.29 -16.13
N ALA A 176 -10.75 -1.97 -15.10
CA ALA A 176 -10.46 -3.38 -14.83
C ALA A 176 -11.35 -4.33 -15.65
N LEU A 177 -10.71 -5.24 -16.39
CA LEU A 177 -11.38 -6.37 -17.04
C LEU A 177 -11.70 -7.45 -15.98
N PRO A 178 -12.50 -8.50 -16.30
CA PRO A 178 -13.06 -9.38 -15.27
C PRO A 178 -12.02 -10.02 -14.35
N LEU A 179 -10.85 -10.42 -14.87
CA LEU A 179 -9.76 -11.01 -14.09
C LEU A 179 -9.17 -10.03 -13.06
N ARG A 180 -8.75 -8.83 -13.48
CA ARG A 180 -8.17 -7.82 -12.59
C ARG A 180 -9.23 -7.22 -11.65
N ALA A 181 -10.49 -7.11 -12.08
CA ALA A 181 -11.60 -6.71 -11.22
C ALA A 181 -11.82 -7.71 -10.08
N TRP A 182 -11.85 -9.02 -10.39
CA TRP A 182 -11.96 -10.08 -9.40
C TRP A 182 -10.76 -10.13 -8.44
N LEU A 183 -9.54 -9.96 -8.96
CA LEU A 183 -8.32 -9.89 -8.15
C LEU A 183 -8.30 -8.64 -7.24
N SER A 184 -8.80 -7.50 -7.73
CA SER A 184 -8.94 -6.26 -6.95
C SER A 184 -9.88 -6.49 -5.76
N GLU A 185 -11.05 -7.08 -6.00
CA GLU A 185 -12.02 -7.39 -4.96
C GLU A 185 -11.47 -8.43 -3.96
N PHE A 186 -10.66 -9.40 -4.41
CA PHE A 186 -10.00 -10.34 -3.48
C PHE A 186 -9.00 -9.59 -2.59
N HIS A 187 -8.17 -8.75 -3.19
CA HIS A 187 -7.17 -7.98 -2.46
C HIS A 187 -7.80 -7.00 -1.45
N ALA A 188 -8.93 -6.38 -1.80
CA ALA A 188 -9.65 -5.42 -0.98
C ALA A 188 -10.51 -6.09 0.11
N SER A 189 -11.26 -7.15 -0.20
CA SER A 189 -12.31 -7.71 0.68
C SER A 189 -12.24 -9.22 0.90
N LEU A 190 -11.30 -9.96 0.28
CA LEU A 190 -11.25 -11.42 0.30
C LEU A 190 -12.56 -12.10 -0.19
N GLN A 191 -13.41 -11.38 -0.94
CA GLN A 191 -14.79 -11.77 -1.30
C GLN A 191 -15.70 -12.05 -0.08
N LEU A 192 -15.38 -11.47 1.08
CA LEU A 192 -16.21 -11.54 2.29
C LEU A 192 -17.02 -10.23 2.52
N GLY A 193 -17.20 -9.44 1.46
CA GLY A 193 -17.94 -8.18 1.48
C GLY A 193 -17.42 -7.22 2.55
N GLU A 194 -18.34 -6.55 3.27
CA GLU A 194 -17.97 -5.58 4.29
C GLU A 194 -17.10 -6.17 5.43
N PHE A 195 -17.37 -7.41 5.86
CA PHE A 195 -16.55 -8.04 6.91
C PHE A 195 -15.10 -8.16 6.46
N GLY A 196 -14.88 -8.61 5.23
CA GLY A 196 -13.55 -8.74 4.66
C GLY A 196 -12.88 -7.40 4.39
N ARG A 197 -13.60 -6.40 3.87
CA ARG A 197 -13.09 -5.03 3.68
C ARG A 197 -12.59 -4.44 5.01
N ASN A 198 -13.36 -4.59 6.08
CA ASN A 198 -12.96 -4.17 7.43
C ASN A 198 -11.74 -4.98 7.94
N TYR A 199 -11.66 -6.28 7.67
CA TYR A 199 -10.51 -7.09 8.11
C TYR A 199 -9.22 -6.79 7.32
N SER A 200 -9.33 -6.50 6.03
CA SER A 200 -8.22 -6.00 5.19
C SER A 200 -7.71 -4.65 5.66
N GLU A 201 -8.60 -3.69 5.95
CA GLU A 201 -8.20 -2.40 6.53
C GLU A 201 -7.54 -2.57 7.90
N LEU A 202 -8.05 -3.46 8.76
CA LEU A 202 -7.40 -3.80 10.03
C LEU A 202 -5.98 -4.34 9.80
N ALA A 203 -5.79 -5.25 8.84
CA ALA A 203 -4.48 -5.79 8.51
C ALA A 203 -3.51 -4.73 7.95
N ALA A 204 -3.98 -3.89 7.02
CA ALA A 204 -3.23 -2.76 6.47
C ALA A 204 -2.84 -1.74 7.56
N SER A 205 -3.75 -1.46 8.49
CA SER A 205 -3.56 -0.56 9.63
C SER A 205 -2.47 -1.04 10.61
N TRP A 206 -2.30 -2.35 10.75
CA TRP A 206 -1.27 -2.93 11.62
C TRP A 206 0.06 -3.20 10.90
N LEU A 207 0.09 -3.23 9.56
CA LEU A 207 1.28 -3.59 8.78
C LEU A 207 2.47 -2.67 9.10
N TRP A 208 2.30 -1.35 9.10
CA TRP A 208 3.37 -0.41 9.48
C TRP A 208 3.80 -0.57 10.94
N VAL A 209 2.87 -0.78 11.88
CA VAL A 209 3.16 -0.96 13.32
C VAL A 209 4.01 -2.22 13.56
N VAL A 210 3.62 -3.34 12.94
CA VAL A 210 4.35 -4.62 13.03
C VAL A 210 5.71 -4.51 12.33
N THR A 211 5.78 -3.81 11.20
CA THR A 211 7.02 -3.58 10.44
C THR A 211 8.02 -2.74 11.22
N LEU A 212 7.63 -1.53 11.67
CA LEU A 212 8.50 -0.65 12.45
C LEU A 212 8.89 -1.27 13.80
N GLY A 213 7.96 -1.95 14.48
CA GLY A 213 8.25 -2.69 15.70
C GLY A 213 9.25 -3.84 15.47
N GLY A 214 9.11 -4.58 14.37
CA GLY A 214 10.03 -5.63 13.95
C GLY A 214 11.42 -5.09 13.61
N LEU A 215 11.48 -3.98 12.87
CA LEU A 215 12.71 -3.28 12.51
C LEU A 215 13.46 -2.80 13.76
N ALA A 216 12.78 -2.15 14.70
CA ALA A 216 13.37 -1.72 15.96
C ALA A 216 13.92 -2.92 16.77
N LEU A 217 13.17 -4.03 16.86
CA LEU A 217 13.62 -5.27 17.51
C LEU A 217 14.85 -5.88 16.83
N TRP A 218 14.94 -5.81 15.49
CA TRP A 218 16.06 -6.32 14.72
C TRP A 218 17.32 -5.48 14.91
N ILE A 219 17.20 -4.15 14.75
CA ILE A 219 18.28 -3.19 14.99
C ILE A 219 18.81 -3.33 16.43
N GLY A 220 17.92 -3.26 17.42
CA GLY A 220 18.30 -3.39 18.83
C GLY A 220 18.96 -4.73 19.20
N ARG A 221 18.66 -5.81 18.45
CA ARG A 221 19.28 -7.14 18.61
C ARG A 221 20.64 -7.27 17.93
N ARG A 222 20.87 -6.57 16.81
CA ARG A 222 22.06 -6.69 15.97
C ARG A 222 22.98 -5.46 16.01
N ARG A 223 22.68 -4.44 16.84
CA ARG A 223 23.43 -3.17 16.96
C ARG A 223 24.95 -3.31 17.09
N THR A 224 25.44 -4.37 17.73
CA THR A 224 26.88 -4.66 17.92
C THR A 224 27.50 -5.54 16.82
N ARG A 225 26.72 -6.00 15.84
CA ARG A 225 27.16 -6.87 14.74
C ARG A 225 26.56 -6.38 13.41
N LYS A 226 26.96 -5.18 12.99
CA LYS A 226 26.35 -4.43 11.87
C LYS A 226 26.21 -5.25 10.57
N ALA A 227 27.20 -6.05 10.19
CA ALA A 227 27.12 -6.91 9.01
C ALA A 227 25.93 -7.90 9.04
N LEU A 228 25.54 -8.36 10.23
CA LEU A 228 24.40 -9.27 10.44
C LEU A 228 23.06 -8.53 10.63
N LEU A 229 22.99 -7.22 10.37
CA LEU A 229 21.73 -6.49 10.15
C LEU A 229 21.23 -6.78 8.73
N VAL A 230 22.09 -6.51 7.74
CA VAL A 230 21.77 -6.47 6.31
C VAL A 230 21.82 -7.83 5.61
N VAL A 231 22.63 -8.78 6.10
CA VAL A 231 22.78 -10.11 5.49
C VAL A 231 22.39 -11.22 6.49
N PRO A 232 21.65 -12.26 6.06
CA PRO A 232 21.33 -13.41 6.91
C PRO A 232 22.57 -14.16 7.42
N ASP A 233 22.54 -14.52 8.70
CA ASP A 233 23.54 -15.33 9.40
C ASP A 233 23.54 -16.77 8.88
N ARG A 234 24.25 -17.01 7.76
CA ARG A 234 24.30 -18.32 7.06
C ARG A 234 24.84 -19.46 7.92
N ARG A 235 25.65 -19.15 8.95
CA ARG A 235 26.23 -20.12 9.91
C ARG A 235 25.24 -20.53 11.02
N ALA A 236 24.12 -19.82 11.19
CA ALA A 236 23.13 -20.17 12.19
C ALA A 236 22.28 -21.38 11.76
N THR A 237 21.82 -22.16 12.74
CA THR A 237 20.92 -23.31 12.56
C THR A 237 19.57 -23.10 13.24
N GLY A 238 18.60 -23.96 12.91
CA GLY A 238 17.26 -24.00 13.51
C GLY A 238 16.55 -22.64 13.59
N ARG A 239 15.96 -22.33 14.76
CA ARG A 239 15.26 -21.06 15.01
C ARG A 239 16.15 -19.82 14.85
N ARG A 240 17.46 -19.91 15.12
CA ARG A 240 18.39 -18.77 14.94
C ARG A 240 18.57 -18.44 13.45
N LYS A 241 18.63 -19.46 12.58
CA LYS A 241 18.65 -19.29 11.12
C LYS A 241 17.39 -18.56 10.64
N THR A 242 16.22 -19.11 10.97
CA THR A 242 14.91 -18.54 10.58
C THR A 242 14.77 -17.08 11.04
N LEU A 243 15.14 -16.77 12.28
CA LEU A 243 15.09 -15.41 12.81
C LEU A 243 16.10 -14.47 12.15
N SER A 244 17.21 -14.96 11.61
CA SER A 244 18.14 -14.10 10.87
C SER A 244 17.68 -13.81 9.46
N TRP A 245 17.02 -14.76 8.79
CA TRP A 245 16.40 -14.52 7.49
C TRP A 245 15.22 -13.56 7.61
N HIS A 246 14.32 -13.81 8.56
CA HIS A 246 13.18 -12.92 8.84
C HIS A 246 13.63 -11.49 9.20
N GLY A 247 14.67 -11.34 10.03
CA GLY A 247 15.21 -10.02 10.38
C GLY A 247 15.85 -9.27 9.19
N SER A 248 16.69 -9.95 8.41
CA SER A 248 17.39 -9.32 7.28
C SER A 248 16.45 -9.00 6.11
N ILE A 249 15.54 -9.90 5.72
CA ILE A 249 14.55 -9.58 4.68
C ILE A 249 13.56 -8.51 5.18
N GLY A 250 13.15 -8.58 6.45
CA GLY A 250 12.29 -7.55 7.05
C GLY A 250 12.92 -6.16 7.06
N LEU A 251 14.25 -6.06 7.21
CA LEU A 251 14.98 -4.79 7.08
C LEU A 251 14.88 -4.20 5.66
N TRP A 252 15.15 -5.00 4.63
CA TRP A 252 15.10 -4.54 3.25
C TRP A 252 13.68 -4.24 2.77
N ALA A 253 12.70 -5.06 3.18
CA ALA A 253 11.30 -4.85 2.84
C ALA A 253 10.69 -3.65 3.59
N ALA A 254 11.21 -3.24 4.75
CA ALA A 254 10.54 -2.30 5.65
C ALA A 254 10.05 -1.00 5.00
N VAL A 255 10.86 -0.38 4.12
CA VAL A 255 10.48 0.85 3.41
C VAL A 255 9.29 0.60 2.49
N GLY A 256 9.33 -0.47 1.69
CA GLY A 256 8.22 -0.86 0.82
C GLY A 256 6.95 -1.24 1.59
N LEU A 257 7.08 -1.94 2.73
CA LEU A 257 5.91 -2.33 3.55
C LEU A 257 5.26 -1.14 4.27
N VAL A 258 6.06 -0.16 4.72
CA VAL A 258 5.51 1.10 5.25
C VAL A 258 4.86 1.92 4.15
N GLY A 259 5.46 1.99 2.95
CA GLY A 259 4.87 2.65 1.78
C GLY A 259 3.52 2.03 1.38
N LEU A 260 3.47 0.71 1.19
CA LEU A 260 2.24 -0.02 0.85
C LEU A 260 1.17 0.07 1.94
N SER A 261 1.57 0.08 3.22
CA SER A 261 0.66 0.30 4.34
C SER A 261 0.07 1.70 4.34
N ALA A 262 0.89 2.73 4.06
CA ALA A 262 0.42 4.11 3.97
C ALA A 262 -0.52 4.32 2.78
N THR A 263 -0.14 3.87 1.58
CA THR A 263 -0.97 4.06 0.37
C THR A 263 -2.25 3.23 0.43
N GLY A 264 -2.19 1.97 0.86
CA GLY A 264 -3.38 1.12 1.02
C GLY A 264 -4.40 1.63 2.05
N LEU A 265 -3.99 2.48 3.00
CA LEU A 265 -4.91 3.15 3.91
C LEU A 265 -5.67 4.31 3.25
N THR A 266 -5.12 4.97 2.22
CA THR A 266 -5.73 6.16 1.59
C THR A 266 -7.09 5.89 0.92
N TRP A 267 -7.36 4.65 0.48
CA TRP A 267 -8.64 4.23 -0.09
C TRP A 267 -9.35 3.14 0.74
N SER A 268 -8.91 2.93 1.99
CA SER A 268 -9.62 2.07 2.94
C SER A 268 -10.98 2.68 3.34
N LYS A 269 -11.83 1.96 4.09
CA LYS A 269 -13.14 2.49 4.49
C LYS A 269 -12.96 3.64 5.47
N TYR A 270 -12.55 3.38 6.71
CA TYR A 270 -12.58 4.41 7.74
C TYR A 270 -11.34 5.32 7.72
N ALA A 271 -10.13 4.74 7.58
CA ALA A 271 -8.93 5.56 7.47
C ALA A 271 -8.87 6.33 6.14
N GLY A 272 -9.41 5.77 5.05
CA GLY A 272 -9.52 6.45 3.76
C GLY A 272 -10.50 7.62 3.78
N GLU A 273 -11.70 7.44 4.36
CA GLU A 273 -12.65 8.53 4.62
C GLU A 273 -12.02 9.69 5.42
N ASN A 274 -11.27 9.37 6.48
CA ASN A 274 -10.55 10.38 7.29
C ASN A 274 -9.43 11.09 6.51
N ILE A 275 -8.71 10.37 5.64
CA ILE A 275 -7.67 10.93 4.77
C ILE A 275 -8.30 11.84 3.70
N GLY A 276 -9.41 11.43 3.07
CA GLY A 276 -10.18 12.24 2.12
C GLY A 276 -10.66 13.54 2.74
N GLN A 277 -11.38 13.47 3.87
CA GLN A 277 -11.84 14.67 4.58
C GLN A 277 -10.70 15.63 4.98
N LEU A 278 -9.52 15.10 5.32
CA LEU A 278 -8.34 15.92 5.61
C LEU A 278 -7.77 16.55 4.32
N GLN A 279 -7.70 15.78 3.24
CA GLN A 279 -7.26 16.23 1.92
C GLN A 279 -8.15 17.35 1.39
N ASP A 280 -9.48 17.23 1.50
CA ASP A 280 -10.45 18.25 1.09
C ASP A 280 -10.28 19.55 1.88
N ARG A 281 -10.19 19.46 3.22
CA ARG A 281 -10.00 20.62 4.12
C ARG A 281 -8.66 21.35 3.91
N LEU A 282 -7.66 20.67 3.34
CA LEU A 282 -6.36 21.25 3.00
C LEU A 282 -6.31 21.79 1.57
N GLY A 283 -7.42 21.80 0.82
CA GLY A 283 -7.45 22.19 -0.60
C GLY A 283 -6.68 21.23 -1.51
N GLY A 284 -6.48 19.99 -1.04
CA GLY A 284 -5.69 18.97 -1.72
C GLY A 284 -6.50 17.96 -2.52
N ALA A 285 -7.84 18.13 -2.61
CA ALA A 285 -8.72 17.26 -3.39
C ALA A 285 -8.27 17.15 -4.85
N THR A 286 -8.55 16.02 -5.50
CA THR A 286 -8.27 15.85 -6.93
C THR A 286 -9.20 16.76 -7.74
N PRO A 287 -8.68 17.74 -8.50
CA PRO A 287 -9.52 18.64 -9.29
C PRO A 287 -10.18 17.91 -10.46
N SER A 288 -11.26 18.48 -11.00
CA SER A 288 -11.92 18.01 -12.21
C SER A 288 -12.50 19.20 -13.00
N VAL A 289 -12.54 19.07 -14.32
CA VAL A 289 -13.06 20.12 -15.22
C VAL A 289 -14.54 20.42 -14.99
N ALA A 290 -14.91 21.70 -15.05
CA ALA A 290 -16.25 22.22 -14.94
C ALA A 290 -17.06 21.97 -16.23
N ALA A 291 -17.64 20.78 -16.35
CA ALA A 291 -18.45 20.39 -17.51
C ALA A 291 -19.90 20.92 -17.53
N GLN A 292 -20.28 21.84 -16.63
CA GLN A 292 -21.67 22.30 -16.50
C GLN A 292 -22.02 23.36 -17.57
N LEU A 293 -23.10 23.14 -18.33
CA LEU A 293 -23.47 24.00 -19.47
C LEU A 293 -24.04 25.37 -19.07
N THR A 294 -24.37 25.57 -17.79
CA THR A 294 -24.92 26.83 -17.26
C THR A 294 -23.86 27.61 -16.48
N PRO A 295 -23.42 28.79 -16.92
CA PRO A 295 -22.48 29.61 -16.16
C PRO A 295 -23.07 30.07 -14.83
N GLY A 296 -22.31 29.93 -13.73
CA GLY A 296 -22.65 30.46 -12.40
C GLY A 296 -22.92 29.40 -11.32
N ALA A 297 -23.10 28.13 -11.68
CA ALA A 297 -23.06 27.03 -10.72
C ALA A 297 -21.59 26.69 -10.39
N ALA A 298 -21.02 27.45 -9.44
CA ALA A 298 -19.66 27.21 -8.95
C ALA A 298 -19.50 25.77 -8.42
N ALA A 299 -18.28 25.22 -8.53
CA ALA A 299 -17.97 23.84 -8.19
C ALA A 299 -18.21 23.52 -6.70
N ALA A 300 -19.41 23.03 -6.40
CA ALA A 300 -19.72 22.23 -5.23
C ALA A 300 -19.94 20.79 -5.69
N ASP A 301 -18.87 19.99 -5.67
CA ASP A 301 -18.85 18.60 -5.21
C ASP A 301 -17.46 17.99 -5.45
N GLY A 302 -16.60 18.13 -4.43
CA GLY A 302 -15.46 17.23 -4.26
C GLY A 302 -15.99 15.89 -3.76
N GLY A 303 -16.40 15.02 -4.68
CA GLY A 303 -16.99 13.72 -4.39
C GLY A 303 -17.03 12.88 -5.67
N GLY A 304 -16.60 11.62 -5.57
CA GLY A 304 -16.19 10.81 -6.72
C GLY A 304 -17.20 10.62 -7.86
N GLU A 305 -16.73 10.06 -8.97
CA GLU A 305 -17.52 9.67 -10.15
C GLU A 305 -18.46 8.45 -9.86
N HIS A 306 -19.08 8.40 -8.68
CA HIS A 306 -20.03 7.39 -8.20
C HIS A 306 -21.04 8.02 -7.20
N ALA A 307 -22.00 8.80 -7.69
CA ALA A 307 -23.09 9.36 -6.87
C ALA A 307 -24.42 9.37 -7.63
N GLY A 308 -24.99 8.18 -7.83
CA GLY A 308 -26.35 8.01 -8.37
C GLY A 308 -27.41 8.19 -7.27
N HIS A 309 -27.69 9.42 -6.85
CA HIS A 309 -28.79 9.67 -5.91
C HIS A 309 -30.14 9.80 -6.63
N VAL A 310 -30.98 8.77 -6.45
CA VAL A 310 -32.39 8.79 -6.85
C VAL A 310 -33.16 9.71 -5.91
N MET A 311 -33.77 10.77 -6.45
CA MET A 311 -34.72 11.61 -5.71
C MET A 311 -36.12 10.96 -5.73
N PRO A 312 -36.80 10.83 -4.57
CA PRO A 312 -38.14 10.28 -4.51
C PRO A 312 -39.21 11.37 -4.73
N ASP A 313 -39.31 11.90 -5.95
CA ASP A 313 -40.58 12.43 -6.46
C ASP A 313 -40.69 12.32 -7.98
N GLY A 314 -41.85 11.88 -8.47
CA GLY A 314 -42.06 11.33 -9.82
C GLY A 314 -42.31 12.35 -10.92
N THR A 315 -41.59 13.48 -10.93
CA THR A 315 -41.76 14.52 -11.96
C THR A 315 -40.45 14.84 -12.70
N GLU A 316 -40.17 14.06 -13.74
CA GLU A 316 -39.18 14.46 -14.74
C GLU A 316 -39.65 15.70 -15.50
N MET A 317 -39.12 16.88 -15.14
CA MET A 317 -39.18 18.03 -16.04
C MET A 317 -38.24 17.81 -17.22
N THR A 318 -38.81 17.56 -18.39
CA THR A 318 -38.10 17.28 -19.64
C THR A 318 -37.42 18.55 -20.19
N MET A 319 -36.28 18.94 -19.60
CA MET A 319 -35.39 19.90 -20.25
C MET A 319 -34.79 19.26 -21.50
N PRO A 320 -34.86 19.91 -22.68
CA PRO A 320 -34.34 19.34 -23.91
C PRO A 320 -32.82 19.20 -23.86
N MET A 321 -32.31 18.07 -24.35
CA MET A 321 -30.92 17.99 -24.80
C MET A 321 -30.69 19.09 -25.86
N PRO A 322 -29.50 19.70 -25.94
CA PRO A 322 -29.21 20.68 -26.99
C PRO A 322 -29.52 20.08 -28.36
N ALA A 323 -30.32 20.79 -29.17
CA ALA A 323 -30.93 20.26 -30.39
C ALA A 323 -29.91 19.89 -31.49
N THR A 324 -28.66 20.31 -31.32
CA THR A 324 -27.50 19.93 -32.14
C THR A 324 -26.38 19.49 -31.21
N ASP A 325 -26.03 18.20 -31.26
CA ASP A 325 -24.79 17.67 -30.69
C ASP A 325 -23.73 17.63 -31.81
N ILE A 326 -22.56 18.21 -31.57
CA ILE A 326 -21.42 18.17 -32.50
C ILE A 326 -20.92 16.75 -32.80
N GLY A 327 -21.21 15.79 -31.92
CA GLY A 327 -20.79 14.41 -31.98
C GLY A 327 -19.39 14.16 -31.43
N ILE A 328 -19.18 12.94 -30.92
CA ILE A 328 -17.93 12.51 -30.28
C ILE A 328 -16.67 12.77 -31.12
N ASP A 329 -16.73 12.57 -32.44
CA ASP A 329 -15.59 12.78 -33.34
C ASP A 329 -15.09 14.24 -33.29
N LYS A 330 -16.00 15.22 -33.26
CA LYS A 330 -15.65 16.64 -33.15
C LYS A 330 -15.19 17.00 -31.73
N ALA A 331 -15.80 16.41 -30.70
CA ALA A 331 -15.41 16.64 -29.31
C ALA A 331 -13.97 16.13 -29.04
N VAL A 332 -13.62 14.95 -29.57
CA VAL A 332 -12.26 14.42 -29.52
C VAL A 332 -11.29 15.25 -30.36
N ALA A 333 -11.69 15.73 -31.54
CA ALA A 333 -10.86 16.63 -32.34
C ALA A 333 -10.58 17.96 -31.61
N ALA A 334 -11.58 18.55 -30.95
CA ALA A 334 -11.43 19.76 -30.13
C ALA A 334 -10.47 19.52 -28.94
N ALA A 335 -10.61 18.39 -28.24
CA ALA A 335 -9.71 18.02 -27.15
C ALA A 335 -8.26 17.81 -27.62
N ARG A 336 -8.05 17.14 -28.76
CA ARG A 336 -6.72 16.99 -29.36
C ARG A 336 -6.12 18.33 -29.80
N ALA A 337 -6.93 19.25 -30.34
CA ALA A 337 -6.50 20.61 -30.66
C ALA A 337 -6.14 21.43 -29.41
N ALA A 338 -6.79 21.16 -28.28
CA ALA A 338 -6.42 21.65 -26.96
C ALA A 338 -5.25 20.86 -26.32
N GLY A 339 -4.55 19.99 -27.03
CA GLY A 339 -3.39 19.27 -26.50
C GLY A 339 -3.71 18.22 -25.43
N VAL A 340 -4.89 17.60 -25.50
CA VAL A 340 -5.24 16.36 -24.79
C VAL A 340 -5.20 15.24 -25.84
N THR A 341 -4.12 14.45 -25.86
CA THR A 341 -3.82 13.53 -26.97
C THR A 341 -3.62 12.08 -26.57
N GLU A 342 -3.08 11.82 -25.37
CA GLU A 342 -2.60 10.49 -24.99
C GLU A 342 -3.67 9.63 -24.31
N SER A 343 -3.81 8.37 -24.75
CA SER A 343 -4.67 7.34 -24.12
C SER A 343 -6.05 7.84 -23.66
N LEU A 344 -6.81 8.44 -24.58
CA LEU A 344 -8.02 9.20 -24.27
C LEU A 344 -9.15 8.37 -23.63
N ARG A 345 -9.82 8.97 -22.65
CA ARG A 345 -11.12 8.54 -22.13
C ARG A 345 -12.14 9.65 -22.33
N VAL A 346 -13.19 9.39 -23.11
CA VAL A 346 -14.29 10.31 -23.35
C VAL A 346 -15.49 9.90 -22.51
N THR A 347 -16.01 10.81 -21.70
CA THR A 347 -17.34 10.72 -21.08
C THR A 347 -18.32 11.49 -21.97
N LEU A 348 -19.45 10.85 -22.31
CA LEU A 348 -20.48 11.47 -23.15
C LEU A 348 -21.28 12.54 -22.38
N PRO A 349 -21.85 13.54 -23.07
CA PRO A 349 -22.69 14.56 -22.45
C PRO A 349 -23.93 13.95 -21.80
N ALA A 350 -24.37 14.57 -20.71
CA ALA A 350 -25.54 14.18 -19.94
C ALA A 350 -26.45 15.42 -19.74
N LYS A 351 -27.63 15.25 -19.12
CA LYS A 351 -28.54 16.37 -18.84
C LYS A 351 -27.79 17.51 -18.12
N GLY A 352 -27.60 18.65 -18.80
CA GLY A 352 -26.90 19.83 -18.28
C GLY A 352 -25.36 19.76 -18.25
N LYS A 353 -24.72 18.70 -18.76
CA LYS A 353 -23.26 18.54 -18.79
C LYS A 353 -22.72 18.27 -20.20
N GLY A 354 -21.61 18.90 -20.55
CA GLY A 354 -20.90 18.68 -21.81
C GLY A 354 -20.08 17.39 -21.84
N TYR A 355 -19.35 17.18 -22.93
CA TYR A 355 -18.35 16.11 -23.03
C TYR A 355 -17.22 16.37 -22.03
N VAL A 356 -16.62 15.29 -21.52
CA VAL A 356 -15.36 15.38 -20.78
C VAL A 356 -14.36 14.44 -21.43
N VAL A 357 -13.23 14.98 -21.88
CA VAL A 357 -12.13 14.19 -22.47
C VAL A 357 -10.95 14.29 -21.52
N LYS A 358 -10.42 13.14 -21.07
CA LYS A 358 -9.27 13.06 -20.17
C LYS A 358 -8.22 12.12 -20.75
N GLU A 359 -6.95 12.43 -20.52
CA GLU A 359 -5.85 11.48 -20.70
C GLU A 359 -5.83 10.46 -19.55
N ALA A 360 -5.25 9.29 -19.79
CA ALA A 360 -5.23 8.21 -18.82
C ALA A 360 -3.90 7.45 -18.70
N ASP A 361 -2.80 8.00 -19.24
CA ASP A 361 -1.49 7.40 -19.06
C ASP A 361 -0.96 7.68 -17.64
N LYS A 362 -0.62 6.60 -16.94
CA LYS A 362 -0.12 6.61 -15.56
C LYS A 362 1.34 6.17 -15.47
N THR A 363 1.96 5.86 -16.61
CA THR A 363 3.41 5.62 -16.71
C THR A 363 4.15 6.96 -16.73
N LEU A 364 5.48 6.97 -16.55
CA LEU A 364 6.27 8.21 -16.61
C LEU A 364 6.85 8.42 -18.01
N PRO A 365 6.70 9.62 -18.62
CA PRO A 365 6.02 10.82 -18.11
C PRO A 365 4.48 10.67 -18.04
N VAL A 366 3.87 11.22 -17.00
CA VAL A 366 2.43 11.06 -16.71
C VAL A 366 1.59 12.04 -17.53
N HIS A 367 0.58 11.53 -18.23
CA HIS A 367 -0.35 12.29 -19.06
C HIS A 367 -1.78 12.12 -18.54
N LEU A 368 -2.27 13.14 -17.83
CA LEU A 368 -3.57 13.16 -17.13
C LEU A 368 -4.31 14.48 -17.33
N ASP A 369 -4.02 15.18 -18.43
CA ASP A 369 -4.70 16.43 -18.75
C ASP A 369 -6.16 16.16 -19.13
N SER A 370 -7.02 17.16 -18.95
CA SER A 370 -8.44 17.03 -19.24
C SER A 370 -9.10 18.33 -19.68
N VAL A 371 -10.13 18.20 -20.51
CA VAL A 371 -10.96 19.30 -21.00
C VAL A 371 -12.44 18.95 -20.91
N ALA A 372 -13.26 19.96 -20.62
CA ALA A 372 -14.70 19.91 -20.86
C ALA A 372 -15.01 20.57 -22.21
N VAL A 373 -15.87 19.93 -23.02
CA VAL A 373 -16.23 20.42 -24.37
C VAL A 373 -17.74 20.59 -24.49
N ASP A 374 -18.16 21.76 -24.94
CA ASP A 374 -19.56 22.11 -25.16
C ASP A 374 -20.14 21.29 -26.34
N PRO A 375 -21.22 20.53 -26.13
CA PRO A 375 -21.81 19.69 -27.18
C PRO A 375 -22.52 20.51 -28.25
N ALA A 376 -22.82 21.80 -28.02
CA ALA A 376 -23.54 22.62 -28.99
C ALA A 376 -22.64 23.17 -30.11
N ASP A 377 -21.42 23.61 -29.78
CA ASP A 377 -20.50 24.29 -30.69
C ASP A 377 -19.07 23.70 -30.73
N GLY A 378 -18.71 22.81 -29.80
CA GLY A 378 -17.37 22.23 -29.70
C GLY A 378 -16.33 23.11 -29.00
N ARG A 379 -16.76 24.20 -28.35
CA ARG A 379 -15.89 25.09 -27.59
C ARG A 379 -15.38 24.40 -26.33
N ILE A 380 -14.11 24.61 -25.99
CA ILE A 380 -13.56 24.22 -24.69
C ILE A 380 -14.22 25.09 -23.60
N MET A 381 -14.88 24.43 -22.64
CA MET A 381 -15.56 25.07 -21.52
C MET A 381 -14.63 25.32 -20.35
N ASP A 382 -13.75 24.35 -20.09
CA ASP A 382 -12.79 24.35 -19.01
C ASP A 382 -11.63 23.39 -19.34
N GLU A 383 -10.46 23.66 -18.79
CA GLU A 383 -9.21 22.93 -19.03
C GLU A 383 -8.45 22.73 -17.72
N LEU A 384 -7.93 21.54 -17.50
CA LEU A 384 -7.22 21.18 -16.29
C LEU A 384 -6.00 20.32 -16.64
N ARG A 385 -4.81 20.86 -16.40
CA ARG A 385 -3.53 20.16 -16.60
C ARG A 385 -3.09 19.42 -15.35
N PHE A 386 -2.40 18.29 -15.52
CA PHE A 386 -1.82 17.55 -14.39
C PHE A 386 -0.83 18.40 -13.58
N ALA A 387 -0.12 19.32 -14.25
CA ALA A 387 0.79 20.27 -13.60
C ALA A 387 0.11 21.18 -12.57
N ASP A 388 -1.17 21.51 -12.79
CA ASP A 388 -1.97 22.40 -11.92
C ASP A 388 -2.66 21.66 -10.76
N TYR A 389 -2.49 20.33 -10.67
CA TYR A 389 -3.06 19.57 -9.56
C TYR A 389 -2.41 19.99 -8.23
N PRO A 390 -3.18 20.14 -7.13
CA PRO A 390 -2.62 20.32 -5.80
C PRO A 390 -1.59 19.23 -5.48
N LEU A 391 -0.48 19.61 -4.84
CA LEU A 391 0.61 18.69 -4.52
C LEU A 391 0.13 17.43 -3.77
N LEU A 392 -0.87 17.56 -2.89
CA LEU A 392 -1.45 16.42 -2.19
C LEU A 392 -2.22 15.47 -3.12
N ALA A 393 -2.95 15.99 -4.12
CA ALA A 393 -3.58 15.17 -5.15
C ALA A 393 -2.53 14.43 -6.00
N GLN A 394 -1.46 15.11 -6.42
CA GLN A 394 -0.35 14.48 -7.14
C GLN A 394 0.31 13.37 -6.31
N LEU A 395 0.64 13.63 -5.04
CA LEU A 395 1.27 12.65 -4.15
C LEU A 395 0.36 11.45 -3.85
N THR A 396 -0.93 11.67 -3.59
CA THR A 396 -1.90 10.58 -3.42
C THR A 396 -2.01 9.76 -4.69
N ARG A 397 -2.07 10.39 -5.86
CA ARG A 397 -2.11 9.71 -7.16
C ARG A 397 -0.87 8.88 -7.44
N PHE A 398 0.33 9.43 -7.27
CA PHE A 398 1.58 8.68 -7.39
C PHE A 398 1.66 7.54 -6.37
N GLY A 399 1.14 7.73 -5.14
CA GLY A 399 1.07 6.66 -4.14
C GLY A 399 0.16 5.50 -4.56
N ILE A 400 -1.01 5.81 -5.11
CA ILE A 400 -1.95 4.84 -5.69
C ILE A 400 -1.32 4.09 -6.86
N ASP A 401 -0.78 4.81 -7.85
CA ASP A 401 -0.20 4.23 -9.06
C ASP A 401 1.10 3.45 -8.78
N LEU A 402 1.86 3.83 -7.76
CA LEU A 402 2.99 3.04 -7.25
C LEU A 402 2.52 1.72 -6.62
N HIS A 403 1.48 1.74 -5.80
CA HIS A 403 0.92 0.55 -5.17
C HIS A 403 0.32 -0.42 -6.20
N MET A 404 -0.35 0.10 -7.25
CA MET A 404 -0.99 -0.71 -8.30
C MET A 404 -0.01 -1.23 -9.38
N GLY A 405 1.25 -0.81 -9.37
CA GLY A 405 2.26 -1.30 -10.31
C GLY A 405 2.35 -0.51 -11.62
N LEU A 406 1.92 0.75 -11.66
CA LEU A 406 1.74 1.50 -12.92
C LEU A 406 2.86 2.51 -13.22
N THR A 407 3.29 3.32 -12.24
CA THR A 407 4.16 4.48 -12.47
C THR A 407 5.47 4.21 -13.23
N PHE A 408 6.11 3.06 -12.99
CA PHE A 408 7.31 2.61 -13.71
C PHE A 408 7.07 1.31 -14.50
N GLY A 409 5.82 1.03 -14.88
CA GLY A 409 5.41 -0.19 -15.58
C GLY A 409 5.97 -1.47 -14.97
N ILE A 410 6.59 -2.31 -15.82
CA ILE A 410 7.13 -3.62 -15.42
C ILE A 410 8.17 -3.54 -14.28
N ALA A 411 8.95 -2.47 -14.19
CA ALA A 411 9.93 -2.30 -13.11
C ALA A 411 9.24 -2.15 -11.74
N ASN A 412 8.12 -1.43 -11.70
CA ASN A 412 7.29 -1.31 -10.50
C ASN A 412 6.64 -2.66 -10.14
N GLN A 413 6.08 -3.36 -11.13
CA GLN A 413 5.45 -4.67 -10.94
C GLN A 413 6.44 -5.72 -10.39
N ILE A 414 7.69 -5.74 -10.88
CA ILE A 414 8.75 -6.61 -10.34
C ILE A 414 9.10 -6.25 -8.89
N ALA A 415 9.17 -4.95 -8.55
CA ALA A 415 9.43 -4.51 -7.18
C ALA A 415 8.30 -4.91 -6.21
N LEU A 416 7.04 -4.73 -6.63
CA LEU A 416 5.86 -5.18 -5.88
C LEU A 416 5.81 -6.71 -5.73
N ALA A 417 6.11 -7.46 -6.79
CA ALA A 417 6.18 -8.92 -6.75
C ALA A 417 7.26 -9.41 -5.76
N ALA A 418 8.43 -8.77 -5.76
CA ALA A 418 9.50 -9.06 -4.80
C ALA A 418 9.09 -8.74 -3.35
N LEU A 419 8.37 -7.64 -3.11
CA LEU A 419 7.82 -7.29 -1.80
C LEU A 419 6.75 -8.29 -1.34
N ALA A 420 5.82 -8.67 -2.22
CA ALA A 420 4.77 -9.66 -1.93
C ALA A 420 5.38 -11.02 -1.53
N VAL A 421 6.32 -11.54 -2.33
CA VAL A 421 7.05 -12.77 -2.03
C VAL A 421 7.83 -12.64 -0.71
N ALA A 422 8.46 -11.48 -0.45
CA ALA A 422 9.13 -11.23 0.82
C ALA A 422 8.15 -11.29 2.01
N VAL A 423 6.97 -10.67 1.93
CA VAL A 423 5.92 -10.73 2.98
C VAL A 423 5.49 -12.18 3.24
N MET A 424 5.22 -12.95 2.19
CA MET A 424 4.85 -14.36 2.30
C MET A 424 5.93 -15.16 3.04
N PHE A 425 7.21 -14.98 2.70
CA PHE A 425 8.31 -15.62 3.43
C PHE A 425 8.46 -15.12 4.87
N LEU A 426 8.29 -13.83 5.13
CA LEU A 426 8.33 -13.26 6.49
C LEU A 426 7.26 -13.86 7.39
N ILE A 427 6.04 -14.03 6.87
CA ILE A 427 4.89 -14.65 7.54
C ILE A 427 5.16 -16.14 7.79
N VAL A 428 5.56 -16.90 6.77
CA VAL A 428 5.91 -18.32 6.89
C VAL A 428 7.02 -18.54 7.93
N TRP A 429 8.04 -17.69 7.95
CA TRP A 429 9.09 -17.72 8.98
C TRP A 429 8.59 -17.28 10.35
N GLY A 430 7.64 -16.34 10.43
CA GLY A 430 6.94 -15.97 11.65
C GLY A 430 6.22 -17.16 12.29
N TYR A 431 5.35 -17.82 11.54
CA TYR A 431 4.65 -19.04 11.96
C TYR A 431 5.62 -20.18 12.29
N ARG A 432 6.65 -20.41 11.47
CA ARG A 432 7.69 -21.41 11.76
C ARG A 432 8.40 -21.11 13.09
N MET A 433 8.72 -19.84 13.37
CA MET A 433 9.34 -19.42 14.63
C MET A 433 8.40 -19.51 15.84
N TRP A 434 7.08 -19.41 15.63
CA TRP A 434 6.08 -19.69 16.66
C TRP A 434 5.97 -21.19 16.93
N TRP A 435 5.82 -22.00 15.89
CA TRP A 435 5.76 -23.47 15.97
C TRP A 435 6.97 -24.07 16.67
N MET A 436 8.18 -23.55 16.39
CA MET A 436 9.43 -23.94 17.08
C MET A 436 9.51 -23.50 18.57
N ARG A 437 8.49 -22.84 19.14
CA ARG A 437 8.40 -22.51 20.58
C ARG A 437 7.43 -23.42 21.36
N ARG A 438 6.69 -24.31 20.70
CA ARG A 438 5.81 -25.27 21.39
C ARG A 438 6.63 -26.15 22.35
N PRO A 439 6.16 -26.43 23.58
CA PRO A 439 6.79 -27.45 24.42
C PRO A 439 6.67 -28.79 23.72
N THR A 440 7.79 -29.40 23.30
CA THR A 440 7.79 -30.72 22.66
C THR A 440 7.84 -31.87 23.65
N LYS A 441 7.85 -31.59 24.97
CA LYS A 441 7.95 -32.58 26.05
C LYS A 441 6.69 -32.66 26.93
N ASP A 442 5.77 -31.71 26.83
CA ASP A 442 4.49 -31.75 27.57
C ASP A 442 3.38 -32.30 26.66
N ARG A 443 2.57 -33.23 27.17
CA ARG A 443 1.46 -33.87 26.42
C ARG A 443 0.24 -32.96 26.19
N ALA A 444 0.27 -31.70 26.63
CA ALA A 444 -0.81 -30.74 26.43
C ALA A 444 -0.54 -29.85 25.21
N LEU A 445 -1.58 -29.55 24.43
CA LEU A 445 -1.55 -28.56 23.34
C LEU A 445 -1.30 -27.15 23.91
N SER A 446 -0.02 -26.80 24.06
CA SER A 446 0.42 -25.54 24.65
C SER A 446 0.94 -24.57 23.58
N VAL A 447 0.33 -23.39 23.50
CA VAL A 447 0.64 -22.33 22.51
C VAL A 447 1.99 -21.61 22.74
N GLY A 448 2.85 -22.18 23.58
CA GLY A 448 4.16 -21.62 23.96
C GLY A 448 4.06 -20.55 25.05
N ARG A 449 5.21 -20.17 25.62
CA ARG A 449 5.28 -19.21 26.74
C ARG A 449 4.89 -17.80 26.26
N ALA A 450 3.79 -17.29 26.81
CA ALA A 450 3.33 -15.91 26.60
C ALA A 450 4.44 -14.88 26.91
N GLN A 451 4.50 -13.81 26.13
CA GLN A 451 5.52 -12.78 26.31
C GLN A 451 5.26 -11.94 27.58
N PRO A 452 6.30 -11.48 28.32
CA PRO A 452 6.15 -10.91 29.66
C PRO A 452 5.23 -9.67 29.75
N ARG A 453 4.39 -9.63 30.78
CA ARG A 453 3.47 -8.52 31.08
C ARG A 453 4.16 -7.38 31.85
N GLY A 454 3.53 -6.21 31.86
CA GLY A 454 3.86 -5.10 32.77
C GLY A 454 4.92 -4.11 32.29
N ALA A 455 5.33 -4.13 31.02
CA ALA A 455 6.29 -3.18 30.44
C ALA A 455 5.87 -1.69 30.65
N TRP A 456 4.59 -1.38 30.43
CA TRP A 456 4.00 -0.05 30.63
C TRP A 456 4.26 0.56 32.01
N ARG A 457 4.25 -0.25 33.07
CA ARG A 457 4.53 0.18 34.46
C ARG A 457 6.00 0.56 34.72
N ARG A 458 6.89 0.35 33.74
CA ARG A 458 8.33 0.65 33.83
C ARG A 458 8.75 1.83 32.95
N LEU A 459 7.81 2.44 32.22
CA LEU A 459 8.08 3.64 31.44
C LEU A 459 7.89 4.88 32.33
N PRO A 460 8.78 5.89 32.25
CA PRO A 460 8.58 7.15 32.95
C PRO A 460 7.35 7.88 32.39
N VAL A 461 6.62 8.58 33.25
CA VAL A 461 5.36 9.28 32.90
C VAL A 461 5.56 10.29 31.76
N THR A 462 6.73 10.93 31.70
CA THR A 462 7.15 11.87 30.65
C THR A 462 7.26 11.26 29.26
N VAL A 463 7.47 9.94 29.15
CA VAL A 463 7.45 9.20 27.87
C VAL A 463 6.08 8.57 27.64
N LEU A 464 5.43 8.11 28.72
CA LEU A 464 4.13 7.44 28.66
C LEU A 464 3.01 8.37 28.16
N LEU A 465 2.92 9.60 28.68
CA LEU A 465 1.83 10.53 28.34
C LEU A 465 1.89 10.99 26.87
N PRO A 466 3.02 11.46 26.30
CA PRO A 466 3.09 11.80 24.88
C PRO A 466 2.83 10.58 23.99
N PHE A 467 3.37 9.41 24.34
CA PHE A 467 3.14 8.18 23.57
C PHE A 467 1.67 7.74 23.58
N ALA A 468 0.99 7.85 24.73
CA ALA A 468 -0.45 7.59 24.84
C ALA A 468 -1.27 8.59 24.03
N CYS A 469 -0.92 9.88 24.07
CA CYS A 469 -1.57 10.92 23.28
C CYS A 469 -1.44 10.66 21.76
N VAL A 470 -0.22 10.41 21.27
CA VAL A 470 0.02 10.05 19.86
C VAL A 470 -0.74 8.77 19.48
N THR A 471 -0.74 7.75 20.34
CA THR A 471 -1.48 6.51 20.09
C THR A 471 -2.99 6.75 20.03
N ALA A 472 -3.54 7.66 20.84
CA ALA A 472 -4.96 8.02 20.83
C ALA A 472 -5.33 8.80 19.55
N VAL A 473 -4.53 9.78 19.14
CA VAL A 473 -4.74 10.54 17.90
C VAL A 473 -4.67 9.62 16.68
N VAL A 474 -3.65 8.76 16.59
CA VAL A 474 -3.50 7.78 15.50
C VAL A 474 -4.63 6.74 15.54
N GLY A 475 -5.05 6.27 16.72
CA GLY A 475 -6.15 5.32 16.86
C GLY A 475 -7.53 5.92 16.58
N TRP A 476 -7.70 7.23 16.71
CA TRP A 476 -8.90 7.96 16.28
C TRP A 476 -8.91 8.18 14.76
N PHE A 477 -7.78 8.57 14.18
CA PHE A 477 -7.65 8.78 12.73
C PHE A 477 -7.63 7.48 11.91
N VAL A 478 -7.21 6.36 12.52
CA VAL A 478 -7.25 5.01 11.95
C VAL A 478 -8.10 4.11 12.86
N PRO A 479 -9.45 4.15 12.77
CA PRO A 479 -10.34 3.59 13.79
C PRO A 479 -10.14 2.10 14.06
N LEU A 480 -9.89 1.28 13.02
CA LEU A 480 -9.67 -0.15 13.21
C LEU A 480 -8.36 -0.46 13.95
N LEU A 481 -7.33 0.39 13.83
CA LEU A 481 -6.14 0.32 14.67
C LEU A 481 -6.47 0.68 16.12
N GLY A 482 -7.19 1.77 16.35
CA GLY A 482 -7.56 2.24 17.69
C GLY A 482 -8.44 1.24 18.45
N ILE A 483 -9.49 0.74 17.81
CA ILE A 483 -10.43 -0.23 18.40
C ILE A 483 -9.71 -1.54 18.74
N SER A 484 -8.86 -2.06 17.84
CA SER A 484 -8.13 -3.31 18.09
C SER A 484 -6.99 -3.15 19.12
N LEU A 485 -6.35 -1.98 19.18
CA LEU A 485 -5.43 -1.61 20.27
C LEU A 485 -6.15 -1.58 21.63
N LEU A 486 -7.33 -0.97 21.69
CA LEU A 486 -8.15 -0.91 22.90
C LEU A 486 -8.59 -2.31 23.35
N ALA A 487 -9.05 -3.15 22.43
CA ALA A 487 -9.39 -4.55 22.70
C ALA A 487 -8.18 -5.34 23.23
N PHE A 488 -7.00 -5.17 22.64
CA PHE A 488 -5.76 -5.78 23.13
C PHE A 488 -5.40 -5.30 24.55
N LEU A 489 -5.58 -4.01 24.85
CA LEU A 489 -5.33 -3.44 26.17
C LEU A 489 -6.29 -4.00 27.23
N VAL A 490 -7.60 -4.04 26.93
CA VAL A 490 -8.64 -4.59 27.83
C VAL A 490 -8.37 -6.07 28.12
N LEU A 491 -8.08 -6.88 27.09
CA LEU A 491 -7.72 -8.29 27.25
C LEU A 491 -6.43 -8.46 28.06
N ASP A 492 -5.42 -7.60 27.88
CA ASP A 492 -4.18 -7.71 28.64
C ASP A 492 -4.35 -7.36 30.12
N VAL A 493 -5.20 -6.38 30.44
CA VAL A 493 -5.58 -6.00 31.80
C VAL A 493 -6.40 -7.12 32.46
N ALA A 494 -7.44 -7.62 31.79
CA ALA A 494 -8.30 -8.70 32.30
C ALA A 494 -7.51 -9.98 32.60
N LEU A 495 -6.66 -10.42 31.67
CA LEU A 495 -5.78 -11.57 31.86
C LEU A 495 -4.69 -11.31 32.92
N GLY A 496 -4.21 -10.07 33.04
CA GLY A 496 -3.29 -9.67 34.11
C GLY A 496 -3.94 -9.72 35.50
N PHE A 497 -5.21 -9.35 35.62
CA PHE A 497 -5.99 -9.43 36.84
C PHE A 497 -6.32 -10.88 37.21
N ALA A 498 -6.75 -11.69 36.25
CA ALA A 498 -6.97 -13.13 36.45
C ALA A 498 -5.69 -13.86 36.89
N ALA A 499 -4.54 -13.53 36.29
CA ALA A 499 -3.25 -14.10 36.69
C ALA A 499 -2.84 -13.71 38.12
N ARG A 500 -3.11 -12.47 38.55
CA ARG A 500 -2.89 -12.05 39.95
C ARG A 500 -3.78 -12.80 40.94
N ARG A 501 -5.06 -13.01 40.59
CA ARG A 501 -6.01 -13.79 41.42
C ARG A 501 -5.65 -15.28 41.54
N ARG A 502 -4.94 -15.83 40.55
CA ARG A 502 -4.48 -17.23 40.53
C ARG A 502 -3.06 -17.45 41.08
N ALA A 503 -2.32 -16.38 41.38
CA ALA A 503 -1.06 -16.52 42.08
C ALA A 503 -1.35 -16.99 43.52
N PRO A 504 -0.71 -18.06 44.02
CA PRO A 504 -0.83 -18.42 45.42
C PRO A 504 -0.37 -17.22 46.26
N LYS A 505 -1.13 -16.90 47.33
CA LYS A 505 -0.63 -15.97 48.34
C LYS A 505 0.67 -16.57 48.87
N ALA A 506 1.77 -15.82 48.78
CA ALA A 506 2.94 -16.12 49.57
C ALA A 506 2.51 -16.05 51.04
N ALA A 507 2.63 -17.17 51.74
CA ALA A 507 2.45 -17.27 53.18
C ALA A 507 3.72 -16.78 53.89
#